data_AF-A0A2S9TB81-F1
#
_entry.id   AF-A0A2S9TB81-F1
#
_cell.length_a   1.000
_cell.length_b   1.000
_cell.length_c   1.000
_cell.angle_alpha   90.00
_cell.angle_beta   90.00
_cell.angle_gamma   90.00
#
_symmetry.space_group_name_H-M   'P 1'
#
loop_
_entity.id
_entity.type
_entity.pdbx_description
1 polymer ?
#
loop_
_entity_poly.entity_id
_entity_poly.type
_entity_poly.pdbx_seq_one_letter_code
_entity_poly.pdbx_strand_id
1 'polypeptide(L)'
;MKSIEYFILEKQEDGYKFNLLNIWNKDTLPDIIENIKQSNISRTKNLIIDFENLKELDSIAIIYLISFLKKFKKQNISYLNFEKYEQIFDFYQKHYQNEFLKEKKILNRFFENVGKKVYEILKSTKLFIDFVGKVFYFLLYLVMNPKKIRFKATLKYIETSAVDALLIVAVTAFLVGVVIAYQGAVQLEKFGANIFVVEMISITMFREIAPLVTAIVIAGRSASSYTAEIGAMKITEEIDAMRTMNFEPIIFLTIPRIFALCISLPLLVFFADIVGVIGGMVIAYTSLDITYIEFINRLQNEVPVKHLLLGVFKALFFGFFIAVIGCFRGFQVENNTTSIGKYTTISVVNAIFVVILLDAVFSVIFTQMGI
;
A
#
# COMPACT_ATOMS: atom_id res chain seq x y z
N MET A 1 -20.05 44.01 3.53
CA MET A 1 -19.22 43.87 4.75
C MET A 1 -18.38 45.11 4.88
N LYS A 2 -18.50 45.88 5.96
CA LYS A 2 -17.64 47.04 6.22
C LYS A 2 -16.19 46.53 6.27
N SER A 3 -15.30 47.07 5.45
CA SER A 3 -13.86 46.85 5.57
C SER A 3 -13.45 47.40 6.94
N ILE A 4 -13.31 46.51 7.93
CA ILE A 4 -12.78 46.87 9.23
C ILE A 4 -11.29 47.09 8.99
N GLU A 5 -10.88 48.34 8.86
CA GLU A 5 -9.47 48.69 8.78
C GLU A 5 -8.83 48.30 10.12
N TYR A 6 -7.88 47.37 10.07
CA TYR A 6 -7.12 46.89 11.23
C TYR A 6 -5.88 47.74 11.51
N PHE A 7 -5.46 48.55 10.53
CA PHE A 7 -4.44 49.58 10.71
C PHE A 7 -4.64 50.70 9.71
N ILE A 8 -4.20 51.91 10.08
CA ILE A 8 -4.06 53.05 9.17
C ILE A 8 -2.59 53.43 9.10
N LEU A 9 -2.11 53.68 7.88
CA LEU A 9 -0.74 54.10 7.63
C LEU A 9 -0.73 55.51 7.05
N GLU A 10 -0.31 56.48 7.85
CA GLU A 10 -0.18 57.88 7.45
C GLU A 10 1.27 58.18 7.10
N LYS A 11 1.49 58.86 5.98
CA LYS A 11 2.83 59.27 5.53
C LYS A 11 3.10 60.69 6.02
N GLN A 12 4.14 60.86 6.83
CA GLN A 12 4.66 62.15 7.28
C GLN A 12 5.95 62.51 6.51
N GLU A 13 6.36 63.78 6.55
CA GLU A 13 7.52 64.28 5.77
C GLU A 13 8.80 63.47 6.07
N ASP A 14 9.05 63.14 7.35
CA ASP A 14 10.22 62.37 7.83
C ASP A 14 9.93 60.91 8.23
N GLY A 15 8.71 60.40 8.02
CA GLY A 15 8.32 59.10 8.57
C GLY A 15 6.97 58.53 8.15
N TYR A 16 6.59 57.43 8.81
CA TYR A 16 5.28 56.80 8.73
C TYR A 16 4.67 56.73 10.14
N LYS A 17 3.40 57.11 10.29
CA LYS A 17 2.62 56.86 11.49
C LYS A 17 1.75 55.63 11.25
N PHE A 18 1.89 54.63 12.11
CA PHE A 18 1.21 53.34 12.03
C PHE A 18 0.22 53.24 13.18
N ASN A 19 -1.05 53.51 12.88
CA ASN A 19 -2.13 53.47 13.86
C ASN A 19 -2.71 52.06 13.90
N LEU A 20 -2.60 51.39 15.05
CA LEU A 20 -3.16 50.06 15.27
C LEU A 20 -4.64 50.18 15.65
N LEU A 21 -5.53 49.53 14.89
CA LEU A 21 -6.96 49.61 15.10
C LEU A 21 -7.57 48.25 15.49
N ASN A 22 -8.63 48.29 16.28
CA ASN A 22 -9.52 47.15 16.54
C ASN A 22 -8.83 45.96 17.21
N ILE A 23 -8.94 44.76 16.63
CA ILE A 23 -8.55 43.49 17.26
C ILE A 23 -7.41 42.86 16.45
N TRP A 24 -6.29 42.61 17.11
CA TRP A 24 -5.12 41.93 16.57
C TRP A 24 -4.98 40.56 17.25
N ASN A 25 -5.60 39.54 16.66
CA ASN A 25 -5.60 38.17 17.19
C ASN A 25 -5.23 37.15 16.09
N LYS A 26 -5.25 35.85 16.43
CA LYS A 26 -4.92 34.77 15.49
C LYS A 26 -5.73 34.80 14.19
N ASP A 27 -6.99 35.24 14.25
CA ASP A 27 -7.91 35.20 13.11
C ASP A 27 -7.76 36.43 12.19
N THR A 28 -7.43 37.60 12.75
CA THR A 28 -7.24 38.85 11.98
C THR A 28 -5.83 39.05 11.45
N LEU A 29 -4.84 38.37 12.05
CA LEU A 29 -3.42 38.53 11.71
C LEU A 29 -3.06 38.18 10.24
N PRO A 30 -3.60 37.13 9.60
CA PRO A 30 -3.27 36.81 8.20
C PRO A 30 -3.57 37.96 7.25
N ASP A 31 -4.77 38.56 7.36
CA ASP A 31 -5.21 39.69 6.53
C ASP A 31 -4.35 40.93 6.77
N ILE A 32 -3.99 41.19 8.04
CA ILE A 32 -3.09 42.28 8.43
C ILE A 32 -1.71 42.11 7.79
N ILE A 33 -1.14 40.90 7.82
CA ILE A 33 0.18 40.61 7.24
C ILE A 33 0.17 40.86 5.72
N GLU A 34 -0.89 40.44 5.04
CA GLU A 34 -1.03 40.62 3.59
C GLU A 34 -1.12 42.11 3.22
N ASN A 35 -1.96 42.86 3.92
CA ASN A 35 -2.12 44.30 3.72
C ASN A 35 -0.84 45.10 4.04
N ILE A 36 -0.08 44.72 5.07
CA ILE A 36 1.22 45.34 5.39
C ILE A 36 2.28 45.05 4.31
N LYS A 37 2.24 43.86 3.68
CA LYS A 37 3.14 43.55 2.56
C LYS A 37 2.81 44.37 1.33
N GLN A 38 1.53 44.62 1.07
CA GLN A 38 1.07 45.43 -0.06
C GLN A 38 1.41 46.93 0.11
N SER A 39 1.46 47.44 1.34
CA SER A 39 1.70 48.87 1.63
C SER A 39 3.15 49.35 1.49
N ASN A 40 4.09 48.48 1.07
CA ASN A 40 5.44 48.81 0.60
C ASN A 40 6.19 49.89 1.44
N ILE A 41 6.26 49.67 2.74
CA ILE A 41 6.83 50.60 3.72
C ILE A 41 8.37 50.65 3.59
N SER A 42 8.94 51.84 3.38
CA SER A 42 10.38 52.02 3.31
C SER A 42 11.03 51.85 4.69
N ARG A 43 11.98 50.92 4.80
CA ARG A 43 12.62 50.49 6.07
C ARG A 43 13.65 51.48 6.65
N THR A 44 13.86 52.61 5.98
CA THR A 44 14.89 53.61 6.30
C THR A 44 14.35 54.88 6.98
N LYS A 45 13.02 55.08 7.00
CA LYS A 45 12.36 56.26 7.60
C LYS A 45 11.95 56.02 9.06
N ASN A 46 11.58 57.08 9.78
CA ASN A 46 11.06 56.99 11.15
C ASN A 46 9.66 56.38 11.15
N LEU A 47 9.37 55.50 12.11
CA LEU A 47 8.11 54.80 12.28
C LEU A 47 7.55 55.11 13.67
N ILE A 48 6.41 55.78 13.71
CA ILE A 48 5.69 56.07 14.95
C ILE A 48 4.53 55.07 15.04
N ILE A 49 4.45 54.28 16.12
CA ILE A 49 3.35 53.33 16.33
C ILE A 49 2.40 53.87 17.38
N ASP A 50 1.12 53.96 17.03
CA ASP A 50 0.06 54.44 17.92
C ASP A 50 -0.88 53.30 18.32
N PHE A 51 -1.06 53.13 19.63
CA PHE A 51 -1.87 52.07 20.24
C PHE A 51 -3.25 52.56 20.73
N GLU A 52 -3.62 53.83 20.50
CA GLU A 52 -4.84 54.45 21.07
C GLU A 52 -6.13 53.67 20.80
N ASN A 53 -6.30 53.20 19.56
CA ASN A 53 -7.54 52.58 19.07
C ASN A 53 -7.48 51.04 19.06
N LEU A 54 -6.50 50.46 19.73
CA LEU A 54 -6.31 49.01 19.82
C LEU A 54 -7.10 48.42 20.98
N LYS A 55 -8.12 47.61 20.66
CA LYS A 55 -9.01 46.97 21.65
C LYS A 55 -8.41 45.71 22.26
N GLU A 56 -7.77 44.89 21.43
CA GLU A 56 -7.22 43.59 21.85
C GLU A 56 -5.95 43.25 21.04
N LEU A 57 -4.95 42.70 21.73
CA LEU A 57 -3.65 42.33 21.16
C LEU A 57 -3.20 40.98 21.75
N ASP A 58 -3.26 39.93 20.93
CA ASP A 58 -2.88 38.58 21.33
C ASP A 58 -1.36 38.34 21.20
N SER A 59 -0.86 37.34 21.90
CA SER A 59 0.54 36.90 21.96
C SER A 59 1.16 36.69 20.58
N ILE A 60 0.41 36.12 19.64
CA ILE A 60 0.87 35.88 18.25
C ILE A 60 1.07 37.21 17.51
N ALA A 61 0.15 38.16 17.70
CA ALA A 61 0.24 39.48 17.10
C ALA A 61 1.40 40.29 17.67
N ILE A 62 1.69 40.17 18.97
CA ILE A 62 2.85 40.79 19.62
C ILE A 62 4.16 40.26 19.03
N ILE A 63 4.28 38.94 18.88
CA ILE A 63 5.46 38.31 18.27
C ILE A 63 5.64 38.80 16.82
N TYR A 64 4.55 38.89 16.05
CA TYR A 64 4.62 39.45 14.71
C TYR A 64 5.05 40.92 14.70
N LEU A 65 4.51 41.74 15.60
CA LEU A 65 4.83 43.16 15.69
C LEU A 65 6.31 43.38 16.08
N ILE A 66 6.85 42.58 17.00
CA ILE A 66 8.28 42.55 17.34
C ILE A 66 9.12 42.14 16.10
N SER A 67 8.69 41.11 15.37
CA SER A 67 9.33 40.65 14.13
C SER A 67 9.36 41.74 13.06
N PHE A 68 8.26 42.47 12.92
CA PHE A 68 8.09 43.56 11.99
C PHE A 68 8.97 44.76 12.36
N LEU A 69 8.94 45.17 13.63
CA LEU A 69 9.74 46.30 14.14
C LEU A 69 11.25 46.07 14.04
N LYS A 70 11.72 44.83 14.25
CA LYS A 70 13.14 44.49 14.06
C LYS A 70 13.65 44.70 12.63
N LYS A 71 12.76 44.85 11.63
CA LYS A 71 13.15 45.20 10.25
C LYS A 71 13.56 46.67 10.10
N PHE A 72 13.25 47.52 11.09
CA PHE A 72 13.63 48.92 11.15
C PHE A 72 14.81 49.12 12.12
N LYS A 73 15.62 50.17 11.92
CA LYS A 73 16.68 50.52 12.89
C LYS A 73 16.03 50.99 14.19
N LYS A 74 16.54 50.52 15.35
CA LYS A 74 16.02 50.88 16.69
C LYS A 74 15.89 52.39 16.94
N GLN A 75 16.75 53.21 16.32
CA GLN A 75 16.77 54.66 16.47
C GLN A 75 15.60 55.38 15.77
N ASN A 76 14.84 54.66 14.93
CA ASN A 76 13.78 55.20 14.08
C ASN A 76 12.38 54.86 14.60
N ILE A 77 12.23 54.27 15.80
CA ILE A 77 10.94 53.78 16.30
C ILE A 77 10.52 54.59 17.54
N SER A 78 9.33 55.18 17.51
CA SER A 78 8.70 55.78 18.68
C SER A 78 7.31 55.19 18.91
N TYR A 79 6.90 55.09 20.17
CA TYR A 79 5.63 54.51 20.58
C TYR A 79 4.75 55.59 21.22
N LEU A 80 3.47 55.64 20.83
CA LEU A 80 2.42 56.47 21.42
C LEU A 80 1.38 55.57 22.10
N ASN A 81 0.89 55.95 23.28
CA ASN A 81 -0.14 55.24 24.04
C ASN A 81 0.22 53.78 24.43
N PHE A 82 1.50 53.52 24.66
CA PHE A 82 2.05 52.17 24.84
C PHE A 82 1.96 51.62 26.27
N GLU A 83 1.68 52.46 27.27
CA GLU A 83 1.74 52.13 28.71
C GLU A 83 0.97 50.85 29.09
N LYS A 84 -0.19 50.61 28.45
CA LYS A 84 -1.02 49.42 28.71
C LYS A 84 -0.39 48.11 28.23
N TYR A 85 0.43 48.15 27.18
CA TYR A 85 0.98 46.96 26.53
C TYR A 85 2.47 46.75 26.81
N GLU A 86 3.11 47.71 27.49
CA GLU A 86 4.56 47.72 27.76
C GLU A 86 5.07 46.44 28.44
N GLN A 87 4.44 46.02 29.55
CA GLN A 87 4.89 44.83 30.30
C GLN A 87 4.82 43.54 29.47
N ILE A 88 3.76 43.37 28.69
CA ILE A 88 3.56 42.18 27.86
C ILE A 88 4.51 42.21 26.66
N PHE A 89 4.68 43.38 26.05
CA PHE A 89 5.57 43.57 24.92
C PHE A 89 7.03 43.33 25.30
N ASP A 90 7.48 43.85 26.45
CA ASP A 90 8.84 43.63 26.98
C ASP A 90 9.10 42.16 27.30
N PHE A 91 8.10 41.47 27.88
CA PHE A 91 8.17 40.03 28.14
C PHE A 91 8.42 39.26 26.84
N TYR A 92 7.60 39.49 25.81
CA TYR A 92 7.79 38.81 24.53
C TYR A 92 9.06 39.25 23.80
N GLN A 93 9.49 40.51 23.92
CA GLN A 93 10.72 40.99 23.31
C GLN A 93 11.97 40.33 23.91
N LYS A 94 11.98 40.13 25.25
CA LYS A 94 13.05 39.43 25.97
C LYS A 94 13.15 37.95 25.59
N HIS A 95 12.01 37.32 25.33
CA HIS A 95 11.92 35.90 24.97
C HIS A 95 11.84 35.64 23.45
N TYR A 96 11.92 36.69 22.63
CA TYR A 96 11.84 36.55 21.18
C TYR A 96 13.10 35.87 20.62
N GLN A 97 12.94 34.65 20.11
CA GLN A 97 14.01 33.92 19.44
C GLN A 97 14.17 34.42 17.99
N ASN A 98 15.34 35.00 17.70
CA ASN A 98 15.68 35.53 16.37
C ASN A 98 16.22 34.47 15.41
N GLU A 99 16.43 33.25 15.89
CA GLU A 99 16.87 32.15 15.06
C GLU A 99 15.70 31.64 14.24
N PHE A 100 15.57 32.17 13.02
CA PHE A 100 15.03 31.33 11.95
C PHE A 100 15.84 30.04 12.01
N LEU A 101 15.20 28.92 12.33
CA LEU A 101 15.78 27.61 12.08
C LEU A 101 16.21 27.64 10.62
N LYS A 102 17.52 27.84 10.39
CA LYS A 102 18.08 27.72 9.05
C LYS A 102 17.69 26.31 8.64
N GLU A 103 16.79 26.18 7.67
CA GLU A 103 16.66 24.93 6.94
C GLU A 103 18.09 24.60 6.53
N LYS A 104 18.66 23.55 7.15
CA LYS A 104 19.98 23.08 6.76
C LYS A 104 19.90 22.95 5.25
N LYS A 105 20.80 23.61 4.51
CA LYS A 105 20.93 23.39 3.07
C LYS A 105 21.32 21.92 2.91
N ILE A 106 20.32 21.05 2.77
CA ILE A 106 20.46 19.60 2.74
C ILE A 106 21.15 19.28 1.41
N LEU A 107 22.48 19.14 1.46
CA LEU A 107 23.31 18.80 0.32
C LEU A 107 22.92 17.44 -0.30
N ASN A 108 22.16 16.61 0.43
CA ASN A 108 21.91 15.21 0.08
C ASN A 108 20.43 14.80 0.28
N ARG A 109 19.49 15.53 -0.35
CA ARG A 109 18.06 15.14 -0.39
C ARG A 109 17.86 13.70 -0.90
N PHE A 110 18.78 13.22 -1.74
CA PHE A 110 18.80 11.84 -2.21
C PHE A 110 18.96 10.83 -1.07
N PHE A 111 20.02 10.97 -0.25
CA PHE A 111 20.27 10.06 0.88
C PHE A 111 19.20 10.16 1.95
N GLU A 112 18.63 11.35 2.18
CA GLU A 112 17.51 11.51 3.11
C GLU A 112 16.25 10.77 2.59
N ASN A 113 15.92 10.90 1.30
CA ASN A 113 14.78 10.21 0.70
C ASN A 113 14.98 8.69 0.68
N VAL A 114 16.20 8.23 0.39
CA VAL A 114 16.57 6.82 0.47
C VAL A 114 16.44 6.33 1.92
N GLY A 115 16.99 7.07 2.88
CA GLY A 115 16.89 6.75 4.31
C GLY A 115 15.44 6.66 4.79
N LYS A 116 14.59 7.61 4.41
CA LYS A 116 13.15 7.59 4.70
C LYS A 116 12.45 6.36 4.11
N LYS A 117 12.70 6.06 2.83
CA LYS A 117 12.13 4.87 2.17
C LYS A 117 12.60 3.57 2.83
N VAL A 118 13.89 3.44 3.13
CA VAL A 118 14.45 2.26 3.81
C VAL A 118 13.83 2.10 5.19
N TYR A 119 13.68 3.19 5.94
CA TYR A 119 13.03 3.16 7.25
C TYR A 119 11.56 2.74 7.17
N GLU A 120 10.79 3.26 6.20
CA GLU A 120 9.41 2.86 5.96
C GLU A 120 9.29 1.38 5.60
N ILE A 121 10.19 0.87 4.76
CA ILE A 121 10.25 -0.56 4.41
C ILE A 121 10.54 -1.40 5.65
N LEU A 122 11.55 -1.06 6.44
CA LEU A 122 11.89 -1.79 7.67
C LEU A 122 10.72 -1.82 8.66
N LYS A 123 10.04 -0.68 8.84
CA LYS A 123 8.83 -0.59 9.68
C LYS A 123 7.71 -1.49 9.14
N SER A 124 7.48 -1.47 7.82
CA SER A 124 6.46 -2.31 7.16
C SER A 124 6.76 -3.80 7.32
N THR A 125 8.02 -4.20 7.16
CA THR A 125 8.48 -5.58 7.35
C THR A 125 8.29 -6.03 8.80
N LYS A 126 8.60 -5.19 9.78
CA LYS A 126 8.36 -5.50 11.20
C LYS A 126 6.87 -5.75 11.47
N LEU A 127 5.99 -4.90 10.92
CA LEU A 127 4.54 -5.08 11.03
C LEU A 127 4.06 -6.36 10.35
N PHE A 128 4.67 -6.72 9.21
CA PHE A 128 4.36 -7.96 8.52
C PHE A 128 4.73 -9.19 9.36
N ILE A 129 5.92 -9.18 9.97
CA ILE A 129 6.38 -10.27 10.86
C ILE A 129 5.44 -10.40 12.07
N ASP A 130 5.04 -9.29 12.70
CA ASP A 130 4.06 -9.30 13.80
C ASP A 130 2.71 -9.89 13.36
N PHE A 131 2.22 -9.48 12.17
CA PHE A 131 0.97 -9.99 11.63
C PHE A 131 1.03 -11.50 11.32
N VAL A 132 2.09 -11.96 10.67
CA VAL A 132 2.32 -13.38 10.38
C VAL A 132 2.42 -14.17 11.69
N GLY A 133 3.13 -13.65 12.69
CA GLY A 133 3.21 -14.25 14.02
C GLY A 133 1.84 -14.41 14.69
N LYS A 134 0.99 -13.39 14.62
CA LYS A 134 -0.40 -13.46 15.11
C LYS A 134 -1.25 -14.47 14.35
N VAL A 135 -1.14 -14.50 13.02
CA VAL A 135 -1.84 -15.50 12.19
C VAL A 135 -1.42 -16.90 12.59
N PHE A 136 -0.12 -17.15 12.76
CA PHE A 136 0.40 -18.45 13.17
C PHE A 136 -0.06 -18.85 14.58
N TYR A 137 -0.02 -17.90 15.53
CA TYR A 137 -0.56 -18.10 16.87
C TYR A 137 -2.04 -18.50 16.84
N PHE A 138 -2.87 -17.79 16.07
CA PHE A 138 -4.30 -18.10 15.98
C PHE A 138 -4.59 -19.38 15.19
N LEU A 139 -3.76 -19.75 14.22
CA LEU A 139 -3.84 -21.06 13.57
C LEU A 139 -3.62 -22.18 14.58
N LEU A 140 -2.53 -22.12 15.37
CA LEU A 140 -2.27 -23.11 16.43
C LEU A 140 -3.39 -23.13 17.48
N TYR A 141 -3.88 -21.96 17.88
CA TYR A 141 -5.00 -21.84 18.81
C TYR A 141 -6.28 -22.52 18.30
N LEU A 142 -6.57 -22.42 16.99
CA LEU A 142 -7.72 -23.04 16.34
C LEU A 142 -7.56 -24.54 16.14
N VAL A 143 -6.33 -25.03 15.93
CA VAL A 143 -6.05 -26.48 15.93
C VAL A 143 -6.41 -27.08 17.30
N MET A 144 -6.12 -26.36 18.39
CA MET A 144 -6.52 -26.77 19.75
C MET A 144 -8.01 -26.56 20.04
N ASN A 145 -8.68 -25.66 19.32
CA ASN A 145 -10.09 -25.28 19.54
C ASN A 145 -10.90 -25.29 18.22
N PRO A 146 -11.09 -26.45 17.57
CA PRO A 146 -11.67 -26.53 16.22
C PRO A 146 -13.11 -26.03 16.14
N LYS A 147 -13.86 -26.03 17.25
CA LYS A 147 -15.23 -25.50 17.33
C LYS A 147 -15.33 -24.00 17.03
N LYS A 148 -14.22 -23.26 17.10
CA LYS A 148 -14.17 -21.82 16.79
C LYS A 148 -13.98 -21.53 15.30
N ILE A 149 -13.72 -22.56 14.48
CA ILE A 149 -13.59 -22.41 13.03
C ILE A 149 -14.95 -22.09 12.42
N ARG A 150 -15.05 -20.95 11.73
CA ARG A 150 -16.28 -20.53 11.05
C ARG A 150 -16.40 -21.20 9.69
N PHE A 151 -16.80 -22.47 9.68
CA PHE A 151 -16.88 -23.28 8.46
C PHE A 151 -17.79 -22.65 7.38
N LYS A 152 -18.95 -22.11 7.77
CA LYS A 152 -19.88 -21.42 6.84
C LYS A 152 -19.22 -20.23 6.13
N ALA A 153 -18.41 -19.45 6.84
CA ALA A 153 -17.69 -18.33 6.24
C ALA A 153 -16.59 -18.81 5.29
N THR A 154 -15.90 -19.89 5.65
CA THR A 154 -14.87 -20.51 4.81
C THR A 154 -15.47 -21.02 3.49
N LEU A 155 -16.62 -21.71 3.55
CA LEU A 155 -17.32 -22.17 2.34
C LEU A 155 -17.71 -21.03 1.40
N LYS A 156 -18.22 -19.92 1.95
CA LYS A 156 -18.53 -18.72 1.14
C LYS A 156 -17.28 -18.21 0.41
N TYR A 157 -16.14 -18.12 1.10
CA TYR A 157 -14.90 -17.69 0.46
C TYR A 157 -14.35 -18.74 -0.52
N ILE A 158 -14.59 -20.04 -0.32
CA ILE A 158 -14.24 -21.08 -1.29
C ILE A 158 -15.06 -20.91 -2.57
N GLU A 159 -16.37 -20.71 -2.44
CA GLU A 159 -17.27 -20.48 -3.57
C GLU A 159 -16.79 -19.28 -4.38
N THR A 160 -16.65 -18.12 -3.74
CA THR A 160 -16.19 -16.92 -4.43
C THR A 160 -14.78 -17.09 -5.01
N SER A 161 -13.84 -17.72 -4.30
CA SER A 161 -12.44 -17.79 -4.75
C SER A 161 -12.18 -18.84 -5.81
N ALA A 162 -12.90 -19.97 -5.79
CA ALA A 162 -12.75 -21.04 -6.76
C ALA A 162 -13.71 -20.90 -7.94
N VAL A 163 -15.01 -20.80 -7.68
CA VAL A 163 -16.05 -20.90 -8.73
C VAL A 163 -15.94 -19.72 -9.70
N ASP A 164 -15.92 -18.48 -9.19
CA ASP A 164 -15.84 -17.33 -10.11
C ASP A 164 -14.42 -17.10 -10.68
N ALA A 165 -13.41 -17.84 -10.24
CA ALA A 165 -12.09 -17.85 -10.90
C ALA A 165 -11.96 -18.92 -12.00
N LEU A 166 -12.89 -19.89 -12.07
CA LEU A 166 -12.74 -21.08 -12.89
C LEU A 166 -12.60 -20.76 -14.38
N LEU A 167 -13.38 -19.80 -14.89
CA LEU A 167 -13.33 -19.38 -16.29
C LEU A 167 -11.98 -18.75 -16.66
N ILE A 168 -11.51 -17.79 -15.86
CA ILE A 168 -10.24 -17.10 -16.15
C ILE A 168 -9.05 -18.05 -16.03
N VAL A 169 -9.08 -18.99 -15.07
CA VAL A 169 -8.06 -20.03 -14.93
C VAL A 169 -8.11 -20.99 -16.12
N ALA A 170 -9.29 -21.43 -16.57
CA ALA A 170 -9.42 -22.31 -17.74
C ALA A 170 -8.83 -21.67 -19.00
N VAL A 171 -9.24 -20.44 -19.31
CA VAL A 171 -8.80 -19.75 -20.52
C VAL A 171 -7.29 -19.49 -20.49
N THR A 172 -6.77 -19.02 -19.37
CA THR A 172 -5.33 -18.74 -19.24
C THR A 172 -4.49 -20.01 -19.29
N ALA A 173 -4.89 -21.08 -18.58
CA ALA A 173 -4.17 -22.35 -18.60
C ALA A 173 -4.19 -23.00 -19.99
N PHE A 174 -5.33 -22.97 -20.69
CA PHE A 174 -5.45 -23.49 -22.05
C PHE A 174 -4.51 -22.75 -23.01
N LEU A 175 -4.55 -21.42 -23.01
CA LEU A 175 -3.73 -20.60 -23.90
C LEU A 175 -2.24 -20.77 -23.62
N VAL A 176 -1.85 -20.82 -22.34
CA VAL A 176 -0.46 -21.05 -21.96
C VAL A 176 0.00 -22.46 -22.38
N GLY A 177 -0.85 -23.48 -22.20
CA GLY A 177 -0.58 -24.85 -22.65
C GLY A 177 -0.38 -24.92 -24.17
N VAL A 178 -1.23 -24.26 -24.95
CA VAL A 178 -1.10 -24.12 -26.41
C VAL A 178 0.24 -23.47 -26.79
N VAL A 179 0.58 -22.35 -26.16
CA VAL A 179 1.82 -21.61 -26.47
C VAL A 179 3.06 -22.45 -26.16
N ILE A 180 3.10 -23.11 -25.00
CA ILE A 180 4.24 -23.96 -24.61
C ILE A 180 4.36 -25.16 -25.56
N ALA A 181 3.25 -25.82 -25.87
CA ALA A 181 3.23 -26.95 -26.77
C ALA A 181 3.73 -26.57 -28.17
N TYR A 182 3.29 -25.42 -28.69
CA TYR A 182 3.71 -24.94 -30.00
C TYR A 182 5.21 -24.64 -30.04
N GLN A 183 5.72 -23.93 -29.03
CA GLN A 183 7.15 -23.61 -28.95
C GLN A 183 8.01 -24.87 -28.73
N GLY A 184 7.52 -25.83 -27.93
CA GLY A 184 8.19 -27.11 -27.69
C GLY A 184 8.23 -27.99 -28.93
N ALA A 185 7.11 -28.09 -29.66
CA ALA A 185 6.99 -28.83 -30.91
C ALA A 185 8.00 -28.36 -31.95
N VAL A 186 8.04 -27.05 -32.24
CA VAL A 186 8.98 -26.45 -33.21
C VAL A 186 10.44 -26.70 -32.83
N GLN A 187 10.74 -26.81 -31.53
CA GLN A 187 12.09 -27.06 -31.05
C GLN A 187 12.49 -28.54 -31.17
N LEU A 188 11.58 -29.45 -30.81
CA LEU A 188 11.84 -30.90 -30.85
C LEU A 188 11.83 -31.47 -32.28
N GLU A 189 11.07 -30.86 -33.19
CA GLU A 189 11.07 -31.20 -34.61
C GLU A 189 12.45 -31.08 -35.25
N LYS A 190 13.23 -30.07 -34.85
CA LYS A 190 14.61 -29.87 -35.34
C LYS A 190 15.56 -31.01 -34.95
N PHE A 191 15.22 -31.77 -33.91
CA PHE A 191 16.00 -32.91 -33.44
C PHE A 191 15.38 -34.27 -33.82
N GLY A 192 14.27 -34.27 -34.59
CA GLY A 192 13.52 -35.49 -34.91
C GLY A 192 12.86 -36.15 -33.70
N ALA A 193 12.63 -35.37 -32.63
CA ALA A 193 12.26 -35.84 -31.30
C ALA A 193 10.79 -35.57 -30.96
N ASN A 194 9.90 -35.58 -31.97
CA ASN A 194 8.49 -35.16 -31.87
C ASN A 194 7.70 -35.87 -30.77
N ILE A 195 8.00 -37.15 -30.52
CA ILE A 195 7.30 -37.95 -29.52
C ILE A 195 7.52 -37.45 -28.09
N PHE A 196 8.64 -36.75 -27.82
CA PHE A 196 8.99 -36.22 -26.49
C PHE A 196 8.23 -34.93 -26.11
N VAL A 197 7.43 -34.40 -27.03
CA VAL A 197 6.62 -33.19 -26.82
C VAL A 197 5.58 -33.43 -25.72
N VAL A 198 5.05 -34.66 -25.62
CA VAL A 198 4.05 -35.02 -24.59
C VAL A 198 4.65 -34.90 -23.20
N GLU A 199 5.81 -35.52 -22.96
CA GLU A 199 6.52 -35.48 -21.70
C GLU A 199 6.93 -34.05 -21.34
N MET A 200 7.44 -33.30 -22.33
CA MET A 200 7.86 -31.92 -22.13
C MET A 200 6.69 -31.05 -21.67
N ILE A 201 5.54 -31.09 -22.36
CA ILE A 201 4.36 -30.29 -22.01
C ILE A 201 3.83 -30.71 -20.64
N SER A 202 3.61 -32.00 -20.42
CA SER A 202 2.94 -32.49 -19.23
C SER A 202 3.78 -32.29 -17.97
N ILE A 203 5.08 -32.59 -18.01
CA ILE A 203 5.97 -32.35 -16.86
C ILE A 203 6.06 -30.84 -16.57
N THR A 204 6.19 -30.00 -17.60
CA THR A 204 6.32 -28.55 -17.42
C THR A 204 5.03 -27.93 -16.86
N MET A 205 3.85 -28.36 -17.36
CA MET A 205 2.56 -27.88 -16.84
C MET A 205 2.36 -28.29 -15.38
N PHE A 206 2.53 -29.58 -15.08
CA PHE A 206 2.30 -30.12 -13.75
C PHE A 206 3.24 -29.55 -12.68
N ARG A 207 4.52 -29.34 -13.00
CA ARG A 207 5.52 -28.93 -12.00
C ARG A 207 5.56 -27.43 -11.74
N GLU A 208 5.41 -26.64 -12.79
CA GLU A 208 5.78 -25.22 -12.76
C GLU A 208 4.62 -24.34 -13.24
N ILE A 209 4.15 -24.55 -14.48
CA ILE A 209 3.35 -23.54 -15.15
C ILE A 209 1.92 -23.46 -14.64
N ALA A 210 1.22 -24.58 -14.47
CA ALA A 210 -0.15 -24.53 -13.98
C ALA A 210 -0.23 -24.01 -12.53
N PRO A 211 0.63 -24.44 -11.58
CA PRO A 211 0.71 -23.82 -10.25
C PRO A 211 0.98 -22.31 -10.30
N LEU A 212 1.96 -21.89 -11.10
CA LEU A 212 2.39 -20.49 -11.18
C LEU A 212 1.32 -19.59 -11.81
N VAL A 213 0.80 -19.93 -12.98
CA VAL A 213 -0.21 -19.12 -13.70
C VAL A 213 -1.49 -19.01 -12.88
N THR A 214 -1.96 -20.12 -12.32
CA THR A 214 -3.16 -20.12 -11.46
C THR A 214 -2.95 -19.24 -10.24
N ALA A 215 -1.80 -19.35 -9.58
CA ALA A 215 -1.48 -18.52 -8.41
C ALA A 215 -1.38 -17.02 -8.76
N ILE A 216 -0.83 -16.64 -9.92
CA ILE A 216 -0.77 -15.25 -10.37
C ILE A 216 -2.18 -14.68 -10.61
N VAL A 217 -3.03 -15.44 -11.31
CA VAL A 217 -4.43 -15.04 -11.57
C VAL A 217 -5.20 -14.87 -10.25
N ILE A 218 -5.06 -15.82 -9.33
CA ILE A 218 -5.72 -15.77 -8.02
C ILE A 218 -5.13 -14.68 -7.11
N ALA A 219 -3.84 -14.41 -7.18
CA ALA A 219 -3.23 -13.27 -6.50
C ALA A 219 -3.81 -11.95 -6.99
N GLY A 220 -4.02 -11.81 -8.31
CA GLY A 220 -4.69 -10.64 -8.89
C GLY A 220 -6.12 -10.46 -8.39
N ARG A 221 -6.92 -11.53 -8.43
CA ARG A 221 -8.36 -11.47 -8.11
C ARG A 221 -8.66 -11.52 -6.61
N SER A 222 -8.22 -12.56 -5.92
CA SER A 222 -8.60 -12.82 -4.52
C SER A 222 -7.83 -11.94 -3.55
N ALA A 223 -6.54 -11.68 -3.76
CA ALA A 223 -5.78 -10.81 -2.85
C ALA A 223 -6.28 -9.36 -2.90
N SER A 224 -6.60 -8.85 -4.10
CA SER A 224 -7.19 -7.51 -4.25
C SER A 224 -8.59 -7.44 -3.63
N SER A 225 -9.44 -8.45 -3.85
CA SER A 225 -10.77 -8.53 -3.24
C SER A 225 -10.70 -8.57 -1.71
N TYR A 226 -9.83 -9.39 -1.12
CA TYR A 226 -9.67 -9.47 0.33
C TYR A 226 -9.12 -8.16 0.93
N THR A 227 -8.19 -7.52 0.22
CA THR A 227 -7.68 -6.21 0.61
C THR A 227 -8.78 -5.15 0.59
N ALA A 228 -9.60 -5.14 -0.46
CA ALA A 228 -10.69 -4.19 -0.62
C ALA A 228 -11.79 -4.41 0.43
N GLU A 229 -12.17 -5.66 0.70
CA GLU A 229 -13.21 -6.00 1.67
C GLU A 229 -12.77 -5.64 3.09
N ILE A 230 -11.57 -6.04 3.51
CA ILE A 230 -11.03 -5.69 4.84
C ILE A 230 -10.77 -4.18 4.94
N GLY A 231 -10.30 -3.55 3.87
CA GLY A 231 -10.10 -2.10 3.80
C GLY A 231 -11.40 -1.31 3.95
N ALA A 232 -12.47 -1.76 3.28
CA ALA A 232 -13.80 -1.18 3.42
C ALA A 232 -14.32 -1.32 4.85
N MET A 233 -14.23 -2.52 5.44
CA MET A 233 -14.61 -2.77 6.84
C MET A 233 -13.79 -1.94 7.84
N LYS A 234 -12.56 -1.58 7.49
CA LYS A 234 -11.73 -0.69 8.31
C LYS A 234 -12.22 0.75 8.26
N ILE A 235 -12.57 1.25 7.07
CA ILE A 235 -13.07 2.61 6.86
C ILE A 235 -14.46 2.79 7.46
N THR A 236 -15.30 1.76 7.44
CA THR A 236 -16.63 1.75 8.08
C THR A 236 -16.59 1.47 9.59
N GLU A 237 -15.39 1.41 10.19
CA GLU A 237 -15.17 1.14 11.62
C GLU A 237 -15.71 -0.22 12.11
N GLU A 238 -16.08 -1.13 11.21
CA GLU A 238 -16.58 -2.48 11.57
C GLU A 238 -15.53 -3.30 12.32
N ILE A 239 -14.24 -3.16 11.95
CA ILE A 239 -13.14 -3.86 12.61
C ILE A 239 -12.95 -3.37 14.06
N ASP A 240 -13.13 -2.08 14.31
CA ASP A 240 -12.99 -1.51 15.66
C ASP A 240 -14.23 -1.80 16.52
N ALA A 241 -15.41 -1.84 15.90
CA ALA A 241 -16.62 -2.36 16.54
C ALA A 241 -16.45 -3.83 16.98
N MET A 242 -15.87 -4.68 16.12
CA MET A 242 -15.56 -6.08 16.47
C MET A 242 -14.65 -6.19 17.68
N ARG A 243 -13.58 -5.39 17.74
CA ARG A 243 -12.65 -5.36 18.89
C ARG A 243 -13.35 -4.93 20.17
N THR A 244 -14.24 -3.95 20.09
CA THR A 244 -15.05 -3.47 21.24
C THR A 244 -15.99 -4.57 21.76
N MET A 245 -16.49 -5.43 20.87
CA MET A 245 -17.29 -6.61 21.21
C MET A 245 -16.44 -7.82 21.66
N ASN A 246 -15.14 -7.63 21.89
CA ASN A 246 -14.19 -8.68 22.26
C ASN A 246 -14.06 -9.82 21.21
N PHE A 247 -14.30 -9.50 19.93
CA PHE A 247 -14.01 -10.39 18.82
C PHE A 247 -12.64 -10.09 18.22
N GLU A 248 -11.82 -11.13 18.07
CA GLU A 248 -10.51 -11.02 17.42
C GLU A 248 -10.66 -10.96 15.88
N PRO A 249 -10.28 -9.85 15.22
CA PRO A 249 -10.45 -9.71 13.77
C PRO A 249 -9.68 -10.76 12.96
N ILE A 250 -8.53 -11.23 13.43
CA ILE A 250 -7.73 -12.24 12.72
C ILE A 250 -8.50 -13.56 12.61
N ILE A 251 -9.12 -14.02 13.70
CA ILE A 251 -9.91 -15.26 13.73
C ILE A 251 -11.14 -15.15 12.81
N PHE A 252 -11.78 -13.99 12.80
CA PHE A 252 -13.06 -13.80 12.10
C PHE A 252 -12.91 -13.46 10.62
N LEU A 253 -11.84 -12.75 10.25
CA LEU A 253 -11.62 -12.25 8.90
C LEU A 253 -10.51 -13.03 8.18
N THR A 254 -9.32 -13.10 8.77
CA THR A 254 -8.14 -13.64 8.08
C THR A 254 -8.17 -15.14 7.95
N ILE A 255 -8.48 -15.85 9.04
CA ILE A 255 -8.41 -17.32 9.05
C ILE A 255 -9.36 -17.99 8.04
N PRO A 256 -10.65 -17.62 7.92
CA PRO A 256 -11.53 -18.23 6.93
C PRO A 256 -11.05 -18.05 5.49
N ARG A 257 -10.42 -16.90 5.19
CA ARG A 257 -9.84 -16.60 3.87
C ARG A 257 -8.59 -17.42 3.58
N ILE A 258 -7.75 -17.63 4.60
CA ILE A 258 -6.58 -18.52 4.49
C ILE A 258 -7.04 -19.95 4.18
N PHE A 259 -7.96 -20.50 4.98
CA PHE A 259 -8.45 -21.85 4.73
C PHE A 259 -9.14 -21.98 3.38
N ALA A 260 -9.91 -20.96 2.97
CA ALA A 260 -10.54 -20.95 1.67
C ALA A 260 -9.50 -21.04 0.54
N LEU A 261 -8.49 -20.17 0.51
CA LEU A 261 -7.47 -20.21 -0.55
C LEU A 261 -6.57 -21.45 -0.48
N CYS A 262 -6.23 -21.95 0.71
CA CYS A 262 -5.46 -23.19 0.84
C CYS A 262 -6.19 -24.40 0.26
N ILE A 263 -7.53 -24.39 0.21
CA ILE A 263 -8.35 -25.46 -0.37
C ILE A 263 -8.64 -25.18 -1.84
N SER A 264 -9.04 -23.94 -2.16
CA SER A 264 -9.42 -23.53 -3.52
C SER A 264 -8.24 -23.59 -4.49
N LEU A 265 -7.05 -23.15 -4.09
CA LEU A 265 -5.94 -23.03 -5.02
C LEU A 265 -5.41 -24.38 -5.52
N PRO A 266 -5.20 -25.42 -4.68
CA PRO A 266 -4.86 -26.76 -5.15
C PRO A 266 -5.90 -27.35 -6.12
N LEU A 267 -7.19 -27.14 -5.86
CA LEU A 267 -8.27 -27.60 -6.75
C LEU A 267 -8.24 -26.88 -8.10
N LEU A 268 -7.98 -25.58 -8.10
CA LEU A 268 -7.82 -24.79 -9.31
C LEU A 268 -6.58 -25.17 -10.10
N VAL A 269 -5.47 -25.49 -9.44
CA VAL A 269 -4.23 -25.95 -10.09
C VAL A 269 -4.46 -27.29 -10.76
N PHE A 270 -5.09 -28.25 -10.07
CA PHE A 270 -5.46 -29.53 -10.68
C PHE A 270 -6.36 -29.35 -11.91
N PHE A 271 -7.32 -28.42 -11.84
CA PHE A 271 -8.15 -28.10 -12.99
C PHE A 271 -7.35 -27.43 -14.13
N ALA A 272 -6.45 -26.50 -13.80
CA ALA A 272 -5.57 -25.84 -14.76
C ALA A 272 -4.60 -26.81 -15.44
N ASP A 273 -4.10 -27.83 -14.72
CA ASP A 273 -3.28 -28.91 -15.27
C ASP A 273 -4.01 -29.65 -16.38
N ILE A 274 -5.25 -30.07 -16.12
CA ILE A 274 -6.08 -30.78 -17.10
C ILE A 274 -6.31 -29.90 -18.33
N VAL A 275 -6.75 -28.65 -18.12
CA VAL A 275 -7.08 -27.74 -19.22
C VAL A 275 -5.83 -27.34 -20.01
N GLY A 276 -4.69 -27.15 -19.35
CA GLY A 276 -3.41 -26.82 -19.98
C GLY A 276 -2.87 -27.97 -20.82
N VAL A 277 -2.95 -29.20 -20.32
CA VAL A 277 -2.56 -30.40 -21.08
C VAL A 277 -3.48 -30.62 -22.28
N ILE A 278 -4.79 -30.35 -22.16
CA ILE A 278 -5.71 -30.37 -23.31
C ILE A 278 -5.28 -29.35 -24.37
N GLY A 279 -4.88 -28.13 -23.97
CA GLY A 279 -4.33 -27.14 -24.89
C GLY A 279 -3.10 -27.64 -25.64
N GLY A 280 -2.19 -28.35 -24.95
CA GLY A 280 -1.03 -28.95 -25.59
C GLY A 280 -1.36 -30.14 -26.50
N MET A 281 -2.37 -30.93 -26.14
CA MET A 281 -2.87 -32.04 -26.94
C MET A 281 -3.43 -31.57 -28.29
N VAL A 282 -4.12 -30.42 -28.33
CA VAL A 282 -4.60 -29.82 -29.59
C VAL A 282 -3.41 -29.52 -30.52
N ILE A 283 -2.34 -28.94 -29.99
CA ILE A 283 -1.16 -28.60 -30.80
C ILE A 283 -0.38 -29.84 -31.24
N ALA A 284 -0.24 -30.84 -30.36
CA ALA A 284 0.41 -32.10 -30.73
C ALA A 284 -0.30 -32.78 -31.92
N TYR A 285 -1.62 -32.72 -31.96
CA TYR A 285 -2.40 -33.22 -33.10
C TYR A 285 -2.19 -32.37 -34.37
N THR A 286 -2.28 -31.04 -34.27
CA THR A 286 -2.24 -30.18 -35.47
C THR A 286 -0.84 -29.97 -36.06
N SER A 287 0.22 -30.06 -35.24
CA SER A 287 1.57 -29.69 -35.65
C SER A 287 2.52 -30.87 -35.80
N LEU A 288 2.23 -32.02 -35.19
CA LEU A 288 3.13 -33.18 -35.13
C LEU A 288 2.45 -34.49 -35.55
N ASP A 289 1.19 -34.42 -35.98
CA ASP A 289 0.35 -35.57 -36.36
C ASP A 289 0.21 -36.64 -35.26
N ILE A 290 0.36 -36.24 -33.98
CA ILE A 290 0.20 -37.15 -32.84
C ILE A 290 -1.28 -37.29 -32.51
N THR A 291 -1.81 -38.51 -32.60
CA THR A 291 -3.24 -38.75 -32.30
C THR A 291 -3.54 -38.56 -30.81
N TYR A 292 -4.79 -38.20 -30.48
CA TYR A 292 -5.21 -38.04 -29.08
C TYR A 292 -5.02 -39.30 -28.24
N ILE A 293 -5.23 -40.47 -28.84
CA ILE A 293 -5.04 -41.77 -28.17
C ILE A 293 -3.56 -42.00 -27.86
N GLU A 294 -2.68 -41.70 -28.80
CA GLU A 294 -1.23 -41.81 -28.61
C GLU A 294 -0.74 -40.85 -27.52
N PHE A 295 -1.22 -39.61 -27.53
CA PHE A 295 -0.90 -38.62 -26.49
C PHE A 295 -1.28 -39.13 -25.10
N ILE A 296 -2.50 -39.65 -24.92
CA ILE A 296 -2.97 -40.14 -23.61
C ILE A 296 -2.19 -41.37 -23.17
N ASN A 297 -1.92 -42.31 -24.08
CA ASN A 297 -1.13 -43.49 -23.76
C ASN A 297 0.30 -43.11 -23.35
N ARG A 298 0.92 -42.16 -24.05
CA ARG A 298 2.26 -41.65 -23.72
C ARG A 298 2.28 -40.94 -22.38
N LEU A 299 1.29 -40.08 -22.12
CA LEU A 299 1.11 -39.41 -20.83
C LEU A 299 1.06 -40.41 -19.67
N GLN A 300 0.26 -41.47 -19.80
CA GLN A 300 0.08 -42.47 -18.74
C GLN A 300 1.33 -43.32 -18.49
N ASN A 301 2.07 -43.64 -19.56
CA ASN A 301 3.23 -44.53 -19.45
C ASN A 301 4.51 -43.80 -19.03
N GLU A 302 4.70 -42.55 -19.48
CA GLU A 302 5.98 -41.85 -19.38
C GLU A 302 6.01 -40.73 -18.35
N VAL A 303 4.84 -40.21 -17.92
CA VAL A 303 4.76 -39.07 -16.98
C VAL A 303 4.34 -39.55 -15.59
N PRO A 304 5.26 -39.56 -14.61
CA PRO A 304 4.92 -39.98 -13.25
C PRO A 304 3.96 -38.99 -12.59
N VAL A 305 2.93 -39.53 -11.91
CA VAL A 305 1.92 -38.77 -11.14
C VAL A 305 2.55 -37.86 -10.07
N LYS A 306 3.79 -38.15 -9.65
CA LYS A 306 4.54 -37.31 -8.70
C LYS A 306 4.62 -35.85 -9.15
N HIS A 307 4.73 -35.57 -10.45
CA HIS A 307 4.86 -34.19 -10.95
C HIS A 307 3.60 -33.37 -10.67
N LEU A 308 2.42 -33.98 -10.86
CA LEU A 308 1.14 -33.37 -10.52
C LEU A 308 1.02 -33.14 -9.02
N LEU A 309 1.37 -34.14 -8.20
CA LEU A 309 1.29 -34.01 -6.74
C LEU A 309 2.19 -32.89 -6.19
N LEU A 310 3.38 -32.72 -6.76
CA LEU A 310 4.29 -31.61 -6.39
C LEU A 310 3.69 -30.25 -6.72
N GLY A 311 3.08 -30.10 -7.90
CA GLY A 311 2.41 -28.87 -8.31
C GLY A 311 1.24 -28.51 -7.38
N VAL A 312 0.37 -29.49 -7.10
CA VAL A 312 -0.76 -29.35 -6.18
C VAL A 312 -0.29 -29.04 -4.75
N PHE A 313 0.83 -29.64 -4.31
CA PHE A 313 1.41 -29.33 -3.01
C PHE A 313 1.95 -27.90 -2.92
N LYS A 314 2.67 -27.40 -3.95
CA LYS A 314 3.11 -26.00 -4.02
C LYS A 314 1.93 -25.03 -3.91
N ALA A 315 0.82 -25.35 -4.57
CA ALA A 315 -0.40 -24.54 -4.58
C ALA A 315 -0.97 -24.30 -3.17
N LEU A 316 -0.80 -25.23 -2.23
CA LEU A 316 -1.24 -25.04 -0.85
C LEU A 316 -0.49 -23.87 -0.18
N PHE A 317 0.82 -23.78 -0.39
CA PHE A 317 1.65 -22.69 0.14
C PHE A 317 1.34 -21.37 -0.56
N PHE A 318 1.18 -21.38 -1.88
CA PHE A 318 0.79 -20.18 -2.61
C PHE A 318 -0.54 -19.61 -2.09
N GLY A 319 -1.54 -20.46 -1.87
CA GLY A 319 -2.85 -20.06 -1.34
C GLY A 319 -2.73 -19.41 0.04
N PHE A 320 -1.91 -20.00 0.92
CA PHE A 320 -1.61 -19.46 2.24
C PHE A 320 -1.02 -18.04 2.17
N PHE A 321 0.07 -17.87 1.41
CA PHE A 321 0.76 -16.58 1.33
C PHE A 321 -0.07 -15.51 0.62
N ILE A 322 -0.80 -15.85 -0.43
CA ILE A 322 -1.72 -14.93 -1.13
C ILE A 322 -2.78 -14.41 -0.15
N ALA A 323 -3.41 -15.29 0.62
CA ALA A 323 -4.43 -14.91 1.61
C ALA A 323 -3.85 -14.00 2.71
N VAL A 324 -2.68 -14.36 3.25
CA VAL A 324 -2.01 -13.59 4.31
C VAL A 324 -1.65 -12.19 3.82
N ILE A 325 -1.08 -12.07 2.62
CA ILE A 325 -0.67 -10.78 2.05
C ILE A 325 -1.89 -9.90 1.78
N GLY A 326 -2.96 -10.46 1.20
CA GLY A 326 -4.22 -9.74 0.95
C GLY A 326 -4.84 -9.23 2.25
N CYS A 327 -4.92 -10.07 3.27
CA CYS A 327 -5.46 -9.65 4.57
C CYS A 327 -4.57 -8.58 5.24
N PHE A 328 -3.25 -8.78 5.22
CA PHE A 328 -2.30 -7.85 5.81
C PHE A 328 -2.41 -6.45 5.22
N ARG A 329 -2.45 -6.34 3.88
CA ARG A 329 -2.59 -5.04 3.21
C ARG A 329 -3.97 -4.43 3.42
N GLY A 330 -5.02 -5.24 3.55
CA GLY A 330 -6.35 -4.78 3.96
C GLY A 330 -6.34 -4.07 5.32
N PHE A 331 -5.66 -4.63 6.32
CA PHE A 331 -5.53 -3.99 7.64
C PHE A 331 -4.66 -2.71 7.63
N GLN A 332 -3.87 -2.46 6.58
CA GLN A 332 -3.04 -1.26 6.45
C GLN A 332 -3.75 -0.08 5.79
N VAL A 333 -4.94 -0.29 5.22
CA VAL A 333 -5.73 0.77 4.59
C VAL A 333 -5.96 1.92 5.58
N GLU A 334 -5.82 3.15 5.10
CA GLU A 334 -6.05 4.36 5.90
C GLU A 334 -7.52 4.80 5.80
N ASN A 335 -7.96 5.74 6.64
CA ASN A 335 -9.36 6.22 6.68
C ASN A 335 -9.75 7.10 5.47
N ASN A 336 -9.34 6.72 4.26
CA ASN A 336 -9.70 7.35 3.01
C ASN A 336 -9.90 6.29 1.91
N THR A 337 -10.80 6.57 0.97
CA THR A 337 -11.16 5.63 -0.10
C THR A 337 -10.04 5.44 -1.14
N THR A 338 -9.18 6.45 -1.32
CA THR A 338 -8.03 6.38 -2.23
C THR A 338 -6.97 5.39 -1.75
N SER A 339 -6.83 5.22 -0.43
CA SER A 339 -5.91 4.25 0.18
C SER A 339 -6.33 2.82 -0.11
N ILE A 340 -7.62 2.51 -0.24
CA ILE A 340 -8.09 1.17 -0.65
C ILE A 340 -7.44 0.79 -1.99
N GLY A 341 -7.58 1.63 -3.01
CA GLY A 341 -7.02 1.37 -4.35
C GLY A 341 -5.49 1.25 -4.36
N LYS A 342 -4.81 2.03 -3.52
CA LYS A 342 -3.36 1.95 -3.34
C LYS A 342 -2.95 0.60 -2.75
N TYR A 343 -3.57 0.19 -1.64
CA TYR A 343 -3.21 -1.05 -0.96
C TYR A 343 -3.67 -2.30 -1.72
N THR A 344 -4.75 -2.27 -2.49
CA THR A 344 -5.14 -3.38 -3.37
C THR A 344 -4.08 -3.63 -4.43
N THR A 345 -3.56 -2.59 -5.06
CA THR A 345 -2.48 -2.69 -6.05
C THR A 345 -1.20 -3.22 -5.41
N ILE A 346 -0.81 -2.67 -4.25
CA ILE A 346 0.36 -3.14 -3.49
C ILE A 346 0.19 -4.61 -3.05
N SER A 347 -1.02 -5.03 -2.71
CA SER A 347 -1.30 -6.42 -2.35
C SER A 347 -1.03 -7.37 -3.51
N VAL A 348 -1.55 -7.06 -4.70
CA VAL A 348 -1.37 -7.90 -5.89
C VAL A 348 0.11 -8.05 -6.24
N VAL A 349 0.85 -6.94 -6.28
CA VAL A 349 2.28 -6.94 -6.61
C VAL A 349 3.07 -7.78 -5.59
N ASN A 350 2.82 -7.60 -4.29
CA ASN A 350 3.52 -8.37 -3.26
C ASN A 350 3.16 -9.85 -3.31
N ALA A 351 1.89 -10.19 -3.55
CA ALA A 351 1.46 -11.58 -3.64
C ALA A 351 2.12 -12.28 -4.83
N ILE A 352 2.14 -11.66 -6.01
CA ILE A 352 2.81 -12.20 -7.20
C ILE A 352 4.31 -12.39 -6.94
N PHE A 353 4.98 -11.39 -6.36
CA PHE A 353 6.41 -11.47 -6.05
C PHE A 353 6.73 -12.63 -5.10
N VAL A 354 5.93 -12.81 -4.04
CA VAL A 354 6.11 -13.91 -3.08
C VAL A 354 5.84 -15.26 -3.72
N VAL A 355 4.82 -15.38 -4.59
CA VAL A 355 4.55 -16.62 -5.33
C VAL A 355 5.73 -17.00 -6.21
N ILE A 356 6.26 -16.06 -7.00
CA ILE A 356 7.42 -16.31 -7.88
C ILE A 356 8.65 -16.70 -7.06
N LEU A 357 8.91 -16.01 -5.95
CA LEU A 357 10.03 -16.34 -5.07
C LEU A 357 9.89 -17.73 -4.48
N LEU A 358 8.70 -18.08 -3.97
CA LEU A 358 8.44 -19.40 -3.42
C LEU A 358 8.55 -20.50 -4.48
N ASP A 359 8.07 -20.24 -5.69
CA ASP A 359 8.18 -21.19 -6.80
C ASP A 359 9.64 -21.51 -7.14
N ALA A 360 10.49 -20.47 -7.23
CA ALA A 360 11.93 -20.64 -7.44
C ALA A 360 12.59 -21.45 -6.30
N VAL A 361 12.22 -21.17 -5.05
CA VAL A 361 12.74 -21.92 -3.89
C VAL A 361 12.31 -23.39 -3.94
N PHE A 362 11.03 -23.68 -4.19
CA PHE A 362 10.55 -25.06 -4.31
C PHE A 362 11.19 -25.79 -5.49
N SER A 363 11.37 -25.12 -6.63
CA SER A 363 12.00 -25.71 -7.81
C SER A 363 13.44 -26.14 -7.53
N VAL A 364 14.23 -25.29 -6.85
CA VAL A 364 15.60 -25.64 -6.41
C VAL A 364 15.58 -26.81 -5.42
N ILE A 365 14.71 -26.77 -4.40
CA ILE A 365 14.63 -27.83 -3.39
C ILE A 365 14.26 -29.18 -4.03
N PHE A 366 13.23 -29.22 -4.88
CA PHE A 366 12.79 -30.46 -5.51
C PHE A 366 13.86 -31.02 -6.46
N THR A 367 14.55 -30.13 -7.19
CA THR A 367 15.66 -30.53 -8.06
C THR A 367 16.82 -31.13 -7.25
N GLN A 368 17.18 -30.54 -6.11
CA GLN A 368 18.23 -31.08 -5.23
C GLN A 368 17.83 -32.40 -4.56
N MET A 369 16.54 -32.59 -4.27
CA MET A 369 16.02 -33.86 -3.74
C MET A 369 15.93 -34.97 -4.80
N GLY A 370 16.24 -34.67 -6.07
CA GLY A 370 16.15 -35.62 -7.18
C GLY A 370 14.72 -36.02 -7.54
N ILE A 371 13.73 -35.23 -7.10
CA ILE A 371 12.31 -35.51 -7.34
C ILE A 371 11.82 -34.68 -8.52
#